data_AF-A0A7G9L7H7-F1
#
_entry.id   AF-A0A7G9L7H7-F1
#
_cell.length_a   1.000
_cell.length_b   1.000
_cell.length_c   1.000
_cell.angle_alpha   90.00
_cell.angle_beta   90.00
_cell.angle_gamma   90.00
#
_symmetry.space_group_name_H-M   'P 1'
#
loop_
_entity.id
_entity.type
_entity.pdbx_description
1 polymer ?
#
loop_
_entity_poly.entity_id
_entity_poly.type
_entity_poly.pdbx_seq_one_letter_code
_entity_poly.pdbx_strand_id
1 'polypeptide(L)'
;MTHDEIIQPNIKSIYNNLIDSVIKKSQELSLKSTIINRRELVNYLKFEHKVDIKEGIYLKNLLKDSYQKASYSKSIQEALVNNIIENDGKNKVYNPNRVDDNIFCLNVEKPNTELNNFNLITNQNEVIKDIDGIQLINSIINDIDLIKREKTISITGSGKVESYREHAFEIKNGYENLIQTYEYVKDINLNLISDFELTRNRLKLIREDLLKLLIDLFGDSIKTSEPEMFKFSEIVWTDFEDTYPKLELFYNVINDEIELFKDFHSQQMRAISMASKEGFNNFLSSAEKLSKSKGILTNADIKTNAATAATGFLVKSGLAVINSRSQAKKTIAQIELDIEKLKQGMQSDSERIMNDILKLGKLQTEIRDKLTPQLILFTNKVIDIILNKITPYYKKIIKNSEIKNLRDSNSSLIIEKRQIKAELLDKNKQIDYCDYIHSMLTTSIDSQNFEYNYLVSLIPEKPKGLYSIISPSNSKKLYKDTLNDWNTHCKPFEDNYQKLKEDKKNEEKLKIDINTDIVNLELRDKSIENELKLNSDNINAIFKTSSQSKEELKKLLEAVKEVSISSKGVLEVNILTI
;
A
#
# COMPACT_ATOMS: atom_id res chain seq x y z
N MET A 1 -0.14 32.37 11.61
CA MET A 1 0.17 31.08 12.24
C MET A 1 1.37 30.49 11.52
N THR A 2 2.36 29.98 12.25
CA THR A 2 3.50 29.22 11.72
C THR A 2 3.08 27.80 11.35
N HIS A 3 3.90 27.08 10.60
CA HIS A 3 3.70 25.64 10.32
C HIS A 3 3.42 24.83 11.60
N ASP A 4 4.25 25.00 12.64
CA ASP A 4 4.11 24.27 13.91
C ASP A 4 2.78 24.57 14.62
N GLU A 5 2.30 25.81 14.54
CA GLU A 5 1.01 26.21 15.13
C GLU A 5 -0.20 25.60 14.39
N ILE A 6 -0.05 25.30 13.09
CA ILE A 6 -1.10 24.68 12.28
C ILE A 6 -1.13 23.16 12.52
N ILE A 7 0.03 22.51 12.51
CA ILE A 7 0.14 21.04 12.46
C ILE A 7 0.31 20.38 13.83
N GLN A 8 0.97 21.05 14.78
CA GLN A 8 1.30 20.49 16.09
C GLN A 8 0.95 21.43 17.26
N PRO A 9 -0.30 21.93 17.36
CA PRO A 9 -0.66 22.82 18.45
C PRO A 9 -0.48 22.10 19.79
N ASN A 10 0.36 22.65 20.67
CA ASN A 10 0.54 22.22 22.06
C ASN A 10 1.18 20.83 22.30
N ILE A 11 1.87 20.25 21.32
CA ILE A 11 2.50 18.91 21.48
C ILE A 11 3.92 18.97 22.07
N LYS A 12 4.63 20.11 21.94
CA LYS A 12 6.04 20.24 22.34
C LYS A 12 6.32 19.85 23.81
N SER A 13 5.41 20.17 24.73
CA SER A 13 5.57 19.87 26.16
C SER A 13 5.48 18.38 26.50
N ILE A 14 4.84 17.57 25.65
CA ILE A 14 4.60 16.15 25.88
C ILE A 14 5.36 15.25 24.89
N TYR A 15 6.17 15.82 24.00
CA TYR A 15 6.84 15.10 22.91
C TYR A 15 7.61 13.86 23.39
N ASN A 16 8.37 13.99 24.48
CA ASN A 16 9.10 12.86 25.07
C ASN A 16 8.17 11.75 25.58
N ASN A 17 7.00 12.10 26.14
CA ASN A 17 6.01 11.12 26.59
C ASN A 17 5.38 10.39 25.39
N LEU A 18 5.18 11.09 24.27
CA LEU A 18 4.72 10.48 23.03
C LEU A 18 5.74 9.47 22.51
N ILE A 19 7.03 9.82 22.50
CA ILE A 19 8.12 8.91 22.10
C ILE A 19 8.04 7.61 22.91
N ASP A 20 7.88 7.71 24.24
CA ASP A 20 7.79 6.55 25.13
C ASP A 20 6.54 5.69 24.87
N SER A 21 5.40 6.33 24.62
CA SER A 21 4.18 5.61 24.23
C SER A 21 4.29 4.92 22.88
N VAL A 22 4.95 5.52 21.89
CA VAL A 22 5.19 4.86 20.60
C VAL A 22 6.08 3.62 20.78
N ILE A 23 7.14 3.71 21.59
CA ILE A 23 8.00 2.55 21.92
C ILE A 23 7.17 1.45 22.59
N LYS A 24 6.42 1.79 23.64
CA LYS A 24 5.57 0.85 24.38
C LYS A 24 4.55 0.18 23.46
N LYS A 25 3.89 0.96 22.59
CA LYS A 25 2.88 0.44 21.66
C LYS A 25 3.50 -0.51 20.65
N SER A 26 4.66 -0.16 20.09
CA SER A 26 5.37 -1.00 19.13
C SER A 26 5.76 -2.36 19.74
N GLN A 27 6.22 -2.36 21.00
CA GLN A 27 6.50 -3.61 21.73
C GLN A 27 5.25 -4.46 21.92
N GLU A 28 4.12 -3.85 22.33
CA GLU A 28 2.84 -4.55 22.48
C GLU A 28 2.41 -5.20 21.16
N LEU A 29 2.51 -4.46 20.06
CA LEU A 29 2.14 -4.93 18.72
C LEU A 29 3.03 -6.08 18.25
N SER A 30 4.34 -5.98 18.48
CA SER A 30 5.30 -7.04 18.15
C SER A 30 4.99 -8.34 18.92
N LEU A 31 4.73 -8.24 20.23
CA LEU A 31 4.34 -9.40 21.06
C LEU A 31 3.04 -10.07 20.57
N LYS A 32 2.10 -9.27 20.05
CA LYS A 32 0.83 -9.76 19.52
C LYS A 32 0.90 -10.18 18.04
N SER A 33 2.04 -9.98 17.38
CA SER A 33 2.17 -10.16 15.92
C SER A 33 1.13 -9.38 15.12
N THR A 34 0.80 -8.17 15.58
CA THR A 34 -0.20 -7.28 14.95
C THR A 34 0.46 -6.04 14.39
N ILE A 35 -0.11 -5.47 13.35
CA ILE A 35 0.30 -4.18 12.77
C ILE A 35 -0.83 -3.16 12.95
N ILE A 36 -0.47 -1.88 12.98
CA ILE A 36 -1.43 -0.77 12.92
C ILE A 36 -1.01 0.22 11.84
N ASN A 37 -1.97 0.92 11.27
CA ASN A 37 -1.70 2.04 10.37
C ASN A 37 -1.43 3.34 11.13
N ARG A 38 -0.99 4.36 10.40
CA ARG A 38 -0.65 5.68 10.93
C ARG A 38 -1.84 6.33 11.65
N ARG A 39 -3.05 6.24 11.11
CA ARG A 39 -4.27 6.79 11.75
C ARG A 39 -4.58 6.11 13.07
N GLU A 40 -4.42 4.79 13.15
CA GLU A 40 -4.61 4.02 14.39
C GLU A 40 -3.57 4.38 15.46
N LEU A 41 -2.32 4.64 15.06
CA LEU A 41 -1.31 5.17 15.97
C LEU A 41 -1.73 6.53 16.53
N VAL A 42 -2.22 7.44 15.69
CA VAL A 42 -2.74 8.74 16.13
C VAL A 42 -3.88 8.56 17.12
N ASN A 43 -4.86 7.71 16.82
CA ASN A 43 -5.99 7.44 17.71
C ASN A 43 -5.53 6.90 19.07
N TYR A 44 -4.54 6.00 19.08
CA TYR A 44 -3.93 5.51 20.30
C TYR A 44 -3.27 6.65 21.11
N LEU A 45 -2.47 7.50 20.48
CA LEU A 45 -1.80 8.61 21.16
C LEU A 45 -2.80 9.67 21.67
N LYS A 46 -3.85 9.97 20.91
CA LYS A 46 -4.95 10.84 21.36
C LYS A 46 -5.61 10.30 22.62
N PHE A 47 -5.91 9.00 22.64
CA PHE A 47 -6.56 8.35 23.77
C PHE A 47 -5.67 8.30 25.02
N GLU A 48 -4.41 7.88 24.87
CA GLU A 48 -3.47 7.70 25.98
C GLU A 48 -3.13 9.03 26.67
N HIS A 49 -2.92 10.09 25.88
CA HIS A 49 -2.43 11.39 26.38
C HIS A 49 -3.51 12.48 26.47
N LYS A 50 -4.74 12.20 26.02
CA LYS A 50 -5.86 13.16 25.98
C LYS A 50 -5.51 14.47 25.26
N VAL A 51 -4.85 14.34 24.12
CA VAL A 51 -4.36 15.46 23.30
C VAL A 51 -4.89 15.36 21.88
N ASP A 52 -4.97 16.51 21.21
CA ASP A 52 -5.44 16.59 19.83
C ASP A 52 -4.27 16.51 18.83
N ILE A 53 -3.73 15.31 18.70
CA ILE A 53 -2.62 14.96 17.77
C ILE A 53 -3.19 14.68 16.37
N LYS A 54 -2.74 15.36 15.32
CA LYS A 54 -3.23 15.12 13.94
C LYS A 54 -2.36 14.14 13.17
N GLU A 55 -2.85 13.58 12.06
CA GLU A 55 -1.93 12.95 11.10
C GLU A 55 -1.07 14.03 10.42
N GLY A 56 0.22 13.74 10.19
CA GLY A 56 1.15 14.66 9.52
C GLY A 56 2.60 14.17 9.55
N ILE A 57 3.52 14.91 8.93
CA ILE A 57 4.93 14.52 8.78
C ILE A 57 5.62 14.34 10.13
N TYR A 58 5.20 15.09 11.14
CA TYR A 58 5.79 15.02 12.46
C TYR A 58 5.69 13.64 13.11
N LEU A 59 4.73 12.80 12.71
CA LEU A 59 4.68 11.40 13.17
C LEU A 59 5.90 10.60 12.68
N LYS A 60 6.41 10.90 11.49
CA LYS A 60 7.64 10.30 10.96
C LYS A 60 8.83 10.68 11.84
N ASN A 61 8.92 11.95 12.23
CA ASN A 61 9.94 12.43 13.17
C ASN A 61 9.78 11.79 14.55
N LEU A 62 8.55 11.66 15.05
CA LEU A 62 8.27 11.00 16.32
C LEU A 62 8.75 9.54 16.32
N LEU A 63 8.47 8.80 15.25
CA LEU A 63 8.93 7.42 15.06
C LEU A 63 10.45 7.32 14.89
N LYS A 64 11.07 8.26 14.16
CA LYS A 64 12.52 8.37 14.02
C LYS A 64 13.19 8.58 15.38
N ASP A 65 12.66 9.49 16.19
CA ASP A 65 13.19 9.78 17.52
C ASP A 65 12.97 8.61 18.48
N SER A 66 11.82 7.93 18.40
CA SER A 66 11.57 6.66 19.11
C SER A 66 12.57 5.58 18.71
N TYR A 67 12.88 5.45 17.42
CA TYR A 67 13.86 4.50 16.91
C TYR A 67 15.26 4.79 17.42
N GLN A 68 15.66 6.06 17.44
CA GLN A 68 16.95 6.50 17.97
C GLN A 68 17.04 6.27 19.48
N LYS A 69 15.99 6.61 20.24
CA LYS A 69 15.90 6.37 21.68
C LYS A 69 15.96 4.87 22.00
N ALA A 70 15.41 4.02 21.13
CA ALA A 70 15.43 2.57 21.24
C ALA A 70 16.74 1.91 20.76
N SER A 71 17.81 2.66 20.48
CA SER A 71 19.10 2.12 20.00
C SER A 71 19.74 1.08 20.92
N TYR A 72 19.32 1.00 22.18
CA TYR A 72 19.74 -0.05 23.11
C TYR A 72 19.14 -1.43 22.81
N SER A 73 18.14 -1.55 21.92
CA SER A 73 17.49 -2.82 21.60
C SER A 73 17.06 -2.92 20.13
N LYS A 74 17.70 -3.85 19.41
CA LYS A 74 17.37 -4.15 18.01
C LYS A 74 15.94 -4.64 17.83
N SER A 75 15.40 -5.43 18.76
CA SER A 75 14.03 -5.94 18.65
C SER A 75 12.98 -4.83 18.78
N ILE A 76 13.23 -3.82 19.62
CA ILE A 76 12.36 -2.64 19.72
C ILE A 76 12.43 -1.81 18.44
N GLN A 77 13.64 -1.62 17.91
CA GLN A 77 13.84 -0.94 16.63
C GLN A 77 13.14 -1.65 15.46
N GLU A 78 13.21 -2.97 15.40
CA GLU A 78 12.47 -3.78 14.42
C GLU A 78 10.96 -3.64 14.60
N ALA A 79 10.47 -3.64 15.84
CA ALA A 79 9.06 -3.43 16.14
C ALA A 79 8.55 -2.06 15.68
N LEU A 80 9.30 -0.98 15.95
CA LEU A 80 8.96 0.38 15.51
C LEU A 80 8.85 0.50 13.99
N VAL A 81 9.69 -0.22 13.25
CA VAL A 81 9.76 -0.16 11.79
C VAL A 81 8.73 -1.08 11.13
N ASN A 82 8.44 -2.25 11.69
CA ASN A 82 7.62 -3.27 11.03
C ASN A 82 6.16 -3.31 11.50
N ASN A 83 5.84 -2.80 12.69
CA ASN A 83 4.48 -2.87 13.23
C ASN A 83 3.63 -1.61 12.99
N ILE A 84 4.22 -0.54 12.45
CA ILE A 84 3.57 0.74 12.21
C ILE A 84 3.75 1.11 10.73
N ILE A 85 2.65 1.06 9.98
CA ILE A 85 2.64 1.25 8.53
C ILE A 85 1.82 2.49 8.14
N GLU A 86 2.06 3.02 6.95
CA GLU A 86 1.26 4.09 6.36
C GLU A 86 -0.17 3.60 6.10
N ASN A 87 -1.08 4.54 5.89
CA ASN A 87 -2.50 4.23 5.65
C ASN A 87 -2.74 3.46 4.34
N ASP A 88 -1.76 3.43 3.43
CA ASP A 88 -1.82 2.63 2.20
C ASP A 88 -1.67 1.12 2.44
N GLY A 89 -1.37 0.69 3.66
CA GLY A 89 -1.25 -0.73 4.01
C GLY A 89 0.06 -1.39 3.58
N LYS A 90 0.93 -0.67 2.84
CA LYS A 90 2.12 -1.23 2.19
C LYS A 90 3.41 -0.62 2.74
N ASN A 91 3.43 0.70 2.90
CA ASN A 91 4.64 1.44 3.25
C ASN A 91 4.84 1.56 4.75
N LYS A 92 6.09 1.69 5.19
CA LYS A 92 6.43 1.96 6.60
C LYS A 92 6.34 3.46 6.87
N VAL A 93 5.80 3.87 8.01
CA VAL A 93 5.75 5.31 8.36
C VAL A 93 7.16 5.89 8.54
N TYR A 94 8.07 5.09 9.10
CA TYR A 94 9.50 5.41 9.19
C TYR A 94 10.34 4.19 8.79
N ASN A 95 11.36 4.40 7.96
CA ASN A 95 12.26 3.34 7.53
C ASN A 95 13.72 3.83 7.54
N PRO A 96 14.58 3.37 8.47
CA PRO A 96 15.97 3.81 8.59
C PRO A 96 16.86 3.40 7.41
N ASN A 97 16.38 2.49 6.56
CA ASN A 97 17.08 2.02 5.37
C ASN A 97 16.70 2.80 4.11
N ARG A 98 15.91 3.88 4.24
CA ARG A 98 15.47 4.75 3.15
C ARG A 98 16.08 6.14 3.30
N VAL A 99 16.23 6.83 2.18
CA VAL A 99 16.58 8.26 2.18
C VAL A 99 15.39 9.06 2.72
N ASP A 100 15.63 9.85 3.76
CA ASP A 100 14.62 10.77 4.29
C ASP A 100 14.40 11.95 3.33
N ASP A 101 13.15 12.42 3.24
CA ASP A 101 12.85 13.67 2.55
C ASP A 101 13.50 14.85 3.30
N ASN A 102 14.33 15.58 2.58
CA ASN A 102 15.35 16.43 3.18
C ASN A 102 14.87 17.89 3.23
N ILE A 103 14.29 18.26 4.36
CA ILE A 103 13.88 19.64 4.67
C ILE A 103 15.06 20.38 5.30
N PHE A 104 16.07 20.72 4.50
CA PHE A 104 17.21 21.51 4.95
C PHE A 104 17.34 22.79 4.12
N CYS A 105 18.14 23.75 4.62
CA CYS A 105 18.63 24.89 3.86
C CYS A 105 20.17 24.84 3.86
N LEU A 106 20.79 25.22 2.75
CA LEU A 106 22.25 25.21 2.60
C LEU A 106 22.91 26.10 3.66
N ASN A 107 23.68 25.49 4.54
CA ASN A 107 24.66 26.21 5.35
C ASN A 107 25.93 26.45 4.51
N VAL A 108 26.09 27.67 4.00
CA VAL A 108 27.23 28.04 3.15
C VAL A 108 28.57 28.01 3.89
N GLU A 109 28.59 28.15 5.22
CA GLU A 109 29.82 28.07 6.01
C GLU A 109 30.26 26.63 6.28
N LYS A 110 29.30 25.72 6.36
CA LYS A 110 29.49 24.29 6.61
C LYS A 110 28.52 23.49 5.74
N PRO A 111 28.75 23.41 4.41
CA PRO A 111 27.89 22.66 3.51
C PRO A 111 27.87 21.20 3.94
N ASN A 112 26.68 20.67 4.20
CA ASN A 112 26.53 19.31 4.69
C ASN A 112 26.77 18.29 3.58
N THR A 113 27.74 17.41 3.78
CA THR A 113 28.05 16.27 2.92
C THR A 113 27.30 15.05 3.42
N GLU A 114 26.00 14.93 3.14
CA GLU A 114 25.24 13.72 3.52
C GLU A 114 25.61 12.54 2.62
N LEU A 115 26.84 12.05 2.82
CA LEU A 115 27.36 10.79 2.29
C LEU A 115 26.48 9.60 2.66
N ASN A 116 25.69 9.72 3.74
CA ASN A 116 24.77 8.69 4.18
C ASN A 116 23.72 8.33 3.12
N ASN A 117 23.21 9.30 2.35
CA ASN A 117 22.21 9.02 1.32
C ASN A 117 22.78 8.15 0.20
N PHE A 118 24.03 8.40 -0.20
CA PHE A 118 24.71 7.56 -1.19
C PHE A 118 24.97 6.15 -0.66
N ASN A 119 25.29 6.01 0.63
CA ASN A 119 25.43 4.69 1.26
C ASN A 119 24.10 3.94 1.27
N LEU A 120 22.98 4.61 1.56
CA LEU A 120 21.64 4.00 1.53
C LEU A 120 21.25 3.53 0.12
N ILE A 121 21.46 4.37 -0.90
CA ILE A 121 21.26 3.99 -2.32
C ILE A 121 22.15 2.81 -2.70
N THR A 122 23.42 2.81 -2.29
CA THR A 122 24.37 1.74 -2.59
C THR A 122 23.94 0.42 -1.93
N ASN A 123 23.54 0.48 -0.66
CA ASN A 123 23.05 -0.69 0.07
C ASN A 123 21.78 -1.27 -0.58
N GLN A 124 20.85 -0.43 -1.00
CA GLN A 124 19.66 -0.90 -1.72
C GLN A 124 19.99 -1.54 -3.07
N ASN A 125 20.96 -0.97 -3.80
CA ASN A 125 21.42 -1.57 -5.05
C ASN A 125 21.99 -2.97 -4.85
N GLU A 126 22.75 -3.21 -3.78
CA GLU A 126 23.25 -4.56 -3.47
C GLU A 126 22.09 -5.50 -3.10
N VAL A 127 21.11 -5.06 -2.31
CA VAL A 127 19.91 -5.87 -1.99
C VAL A 127 19.15 -6.27 -3.26
N ILE A 128 18.92 -5.33 -4.19
CA ILE A 128 18.19 -5.63 -5.44
C ILE A 128 19.03 -6.52 -6.35
N LYS A 129 20.36 -6.35 -6.38
CA LYS A 129 21.25 -7.20 -7.18
C LYS A 129 21.25 -8.67 -6.72
N ASP A 130 21.07 -8.91 -5.44
CA ASP A 130 20.92 -10.26 -4.89
C ASP A 130 19.55 -10.89 -5.28
N ILE A 131 18.60 -10.09 -5.77
CA ILE A 131 17.27 -10.51 -6.20
C ILE A 131 17.24 -10.58 -7.73
N ASP A 132 17.45 -11.78 -8.28
CA ASP A 132 17.24 -12.01 -9.71
C ASP A 132 15.73 -12.13 -10.01
N GLY A 133 15.08 -10.99 -10.23
CA GLY A 133 13.65 -10.93 -10.54
C GLY A 133 13.25 -11.74 -11.78
N ILE A 134 14.13 -11.83 -12.79
CA ILE A 134 13.87 -12.63 -14.01
C ILE A 134 13.86 -14.11 -13.65
N GLN A 135 14.84 -14.57 -12.88
CA GLN A 135 14.91 -15.97 -12.44
C GLN A 135 13.71 -16.32 -11.54
N LEU A 136 13.34 -15.45 -10.60
CA LEU A 136 12.19 -15.67 -9.70
C LEU A 136 10.89 -15.85 -10.49
N ILE A 137 10.60 -14.94 -11.42
CA ILE A 137 9.39 -15.00 -12.26
C ILE A 137 9.41 -16.25 -13.15
N ASN A 138 10.52 -16.55 -13.82
CA ASN A 138 10.63 -17.73 -14.67
C ASN A 138 10.51 -19.04 -13.88
N SER A 139 11.01 -19.10 -12.65
CA SER A 139 10.85 -20.27 -11.77
C SER A 139 9.37 -20.52 -11.51
N ILE A 140 8.61 -19.48 -11.15
CA ILE A 140 7.19 -19.60 -10.85
C ILE A 140 6.40 -20.04 -12.09
N ILE A 141 6.68 -19.44 -13.26
CA ILE A 141 6.03 -19.84 -14.52
C ILE A 141 6.29 -21.33 -14.81
N ASN A 142 7.55 -21.77 -14.69
CA ASN A 142 7.90 -23.19 -14.90
C ASN A 142 7.23 -24.11 -13.88
N ASP A 143 7.17 -23.71 -12.61
CA ASP A 143 6.52 -24.49 -11.56
C ASP A 143 5.03 -24.66 -11.87
N ILE A 144 4.36 -23.60 -12.35
CA ILE A 144 2.95 -23.66 -12.75
C ILE A 144 2.75 -24.58 -13.97
N ASP A 145 3.62 -24.50 -14.97
CA ASP A 145 3.56 -25.37 -16.15
C ASP A 145 3.79 -26.85 -15.81
N LEU A 146 4.51 -27.13 -14.72
CA LEU A 146 4.76 -28.48 -14.20
C LEU A 146 3.65 -29.02 -13.31
N ILE A 147 2.71 -28.19 -12.86
CA ILE A 147 1.56 -28.63 -12.06
C ILE A 147 0.77 -29.68 -12.86
N LYS A 148 0.68 -30.89 -12.28
CA LYS A 148 -0.02 -32.02 -12.87
C LYS A 148 -1.05 -32.54 -11.89
N ARG A 149 -2.27 -32.67 -12.37
CA ARG A 149 -3.37 -33.30 -11.64
C ARG A 149 -3.01 -34.71 -11.15
N GLU A 150 -3.29 -35.00 -9.89
CA GLU A 150 -3.19 -36.34 -9.34
C GLU A 150 -4.14 -37.34 -10.06
N LYS A 151 -3.67 -38.56 -10.28
CA LYS A 151 -4.47 -39.60 -10.95
C LYS A 151 -5.40 -40.30 -9.95
N THR A 152 -6.63 -39.79 -9.83
CA THR A 152 -7.65 -40.39 -8.96
C THR A 152 -8.57 -41.38 -9.69
N ILE A 153 -8.74 -42.56 -9.12
CA ILE A 153 -9.75 -43.54 -9.57
C ILE A 153 -11.09 -43.17 -8.93
N SER A 154 -12.14 -43.03 -9.73
CA SER A 154 -13.49 -42.78 -9.22
C SER A 154 -14.53 -43.60 -9.96
N ILE A 155 -15.36 -44.31 -9.18
CA ILE A 155 -16.46 -45.14 -9.67
C ILE A 155 -17.64 -44.26 -10.08
N THR A 156 -18.00 -43.28 -9.25
CA THR A 156 -19.15 -42.38 -9.45
C THR A 156 -18.79 -41.06 -10.14
N GLY A 157 -17.50 -40.72 -10.21
CA GLY A 157 -16.98 -39.48 -10.78
C GLY A 157 -16.63 -38.41 -9.74
N SER A 158 -17.12 -38.50 -8.51
CA SER A 158 -16.92 -37.46 -7.48
C SER A 158 -15.46 -37.22 -7.12
N GLY A 159 -14.70 -38.27 -6.84
CA GLY A 159 -13.25 -38.16 -6.58
C GLY A 159 -12.43 -37.66 -7.77
N LYS A 160 -12.96 -37.76 -9.01
CA LYS A 160 -12.32 -37.11 -10.17
C LYS A 160 -12.65 -35.62 -10.20
N VAL A 161 -13.91 -35.24 -10.01
CA VAL A 161 -14.33 -33.83 -9.95
C VAL A 161 -13.54 -33.06 -8.87
N GLU A 162 -13.39 -33.64 -7.67
CA GLU A 162 -12.60 -33.01 -6.60
C GLU A 162 -11.11 -32.86 -6.98
N SER A 163 -10.51 -33.87 -7.61
CA SER A 163 -9.13 -33.78 -8.11
C SER A 163 -8.94 -32.68 -9.18
N TYR A 164 -9.96 -32.38 -9.99
CA TYR A 164 -9.91 -31.25 -10.93
C TYR A 164 -10.08 -29.90 -10.23
N ARG A 165 -10.86 -29.84 -9.15
CA ARG A 165 -10.95 -28.66 -8.28
C ARG A 165 -9.62 -28.31 -7.63
N GLU A 166 -8.97 -29.30 -7.02
CA GLU A 166 -7.66 -29.15 -6.39
C GLU A 166 -6.63 -28.65 -7.40
N HIS A 167 -6.61 -29.25 -8.59
CA HIS A 167 -5.75 -28.79 -9.69
C HIS A 167 -6.02 -27.34 -10.09
N ALA A 168 -7.29 -26.92 -10.22
CA ALA A 168 -7.62 -25.52 -10.50
C ALA A 168 -7.15 -24.57 -9.39
N PHE A 169 -7.28 -24.99 -8.13
CA PHE A 169 -6.81 -24.23 -6.97
C PHE A 169 -5.29 -24.06 -6.96
N GLU A 170 -4.54 -25.12 -7.30
CA GLU A 170 -3.08 -25.05 -7.42
C GLU A 170 -2.63 -24.07 -8.51
N ILE A 171 -3.28 -24.07 -9.68
CA ILE A 171 -2.97 -23.12 -10.76
C ILE A 171 -3.31 -21.68 -10.32
N LYS A 172 -4.46 -21.45 -9.65
CA LYS A 172 -4.82 -20.13 -9.10
C LYS A 172 -3.76 -19.62 -8.13
N ASN A 173 -3.35 -20.44 -7.16
CA ASN A 173 -2.34 -20.07 -6.18
C ASN A 173 -0.99 -19.76 -6.83
N GLY A 174 -0.63 -20.52 -7.87
CA GLY A 174 0.55 -20.22 -8.68
C GLY A 174 0.48 -18.85 -9.33
N TYR A 175 -0.67 -18.50 -9.92
CA TYR A 175 -0.88 -17.18 -10.54
C TYR A 175 -0.88 -16.05 -9.49
N GLU A 176 -1.50 -16.25 -8.32
CA GLU A 176 -1.41 -15.29 -7.22
C GLU A 176 0.05 -15.07 -6.77
N ASN A 177 0.82 -16.15 -6.65
CA ASN A 177 2.24 -16.08 -6.30
C ASN A 177 3.07 -15.35 -7.37
N LEU A 178 2.74 -15.52 -8.66
CA LEU A 178 3.37 -14.79 -9.76
C LEU A 178 3.14 -13.28 -9.62
N ILE A 179 1.90 -12.86 -9.37
CA ILE A 179 1.54 -11.44 -9.17
C ILE A 179 2.24 -10.89 -7.92
N GLN A 180 2.19 -11.60 -6.79
CA GLN A 180 2.83 -11.18 -5.54
C GLN A 180 4.34 -11.01 -5.70
N THR A 181 5.00 -11.92 -6.41
CA THR A 181 6.43 -11.84 -6.68
C THR A 181 6.77 -10.65 -7.58
N TYR A 182 5.94 -10.38 -8.59
CA TYR A 182 6.07 -9.18 -9.41
C TYR A 182 5.95 -7.90 -8.58
N GLU A 183 4.90 -7.78 -7.76
CA GLU A 183 4.68 -6.62 -6.88
C GLU A 183 5.87 -6.40 -5.94
N TYR A 184 6.41 -7.48 -5.36
CA TYR A 184 7.61 -7.43 -4.53
C TYR A 184 8.82 -6.86 -5.30
N VAL A 185 9.13 -7.39 -6.49
CA VAL A 185 10.27 -6.93 -7.30
C VAL A 185 10.06 -5.50 -7.79
N LYS A 186 8.82 -5.12 -8.12
CA LYS A 186 8.45 -3.74 -8.45
C LYS A 186 8.73 -2.81 -7.29
N ASP A 187 8.22 -3.11 -6.10
CA ASP A 187 8.31 -2.26 -4.91
C ASP A 187 9.77 -2.00 -4.49
N ILE A 188 10.63 -3.02 -4.47
CA ILE A 188 12.04 -2.83 -4.13
C ILE A 188 12.75 -1.89 -5.12
N ASN A 189 12.43 -1.97 -6.41
CA ASN A 189 13.02 -1.12 -7.44
C ASN A 189 12.48 0.31 -7.39
N LEU A 190 11.17 0.47 -7.16
CA LEU A 190 10.55 1.80 -6.98
C LEU A 190 11.10 2.51 -5.75
N ASN A 191 11.42 1.76 -4.69
CA ASN A 191 12.07 2.31 -3.51
C ASN A 191 13.47 2.88 -3.83
N LEU A 192 14.27 2.16 -4.62
CA LEU A 192 15.57 2.66 -5.09
C LEU A 192 15.43 3.92 -5.95
N ILE A 193 14.48 3.92 -6.88
CA ILE A 193 14.19 5.07 -7.75
C ILE A 193 13.83 6.29 -6.90
N SER A 194 12.92 6.11 -5.93
CA SER A 194 12.51 7.17 -5.01
C SER A 194 13.69 7.72 -4.19
N ASP A 195 14.59 6.86 -3.71
CA ASP A 195 15.74 7.28 -2.90
C ASP A 195 16.78 8.04 -3.74
N PHE A 196 16.97 7.62 -4.99
CA PHE A 196 17.75 8.34 -5.98
C PHE A 196 17.13 9.72 -6.28
N GLU A 197 15.82 9.79 -6.51
CA GLU A 197 15.10 11.06 -6.74
C GLU A 197 15.24 12.02 -5.55
N LEU A 198 15.06 11.54 -4.31
CA LEU A 198 15.24 12.36 -3.11
C LEU A 198 16.67 12.90 -2.99
N THR A 199 17.67 12.08 -3.28
CA THR A 199 19.08 12.50 -3.26
C THR A 199 19.40 13.49 -4.38
N ARG A 200 18.81 13.33 -5.56
CA ARG A 200 18.91 14.28 -6.67
C ARG A 200 18.21 15.60 -6.35
N ASN A 201 17.03 15.55 -5.72
CA ASN A 201 16.28 16.72 -5.29
C ASN A 201 17.06 17.55 -4.27
N ARG A 202 17.84 16.91 -3.38
CA ARG A 202 18.75 17.61 -2.46
C ARG A 202 19.68 18.59 -3.20
N LEU A 203 20.21 18.19 -4.35
CA LEU A 203 21.09 19.04 -5.15
C LEU A 203 20.33 20.17 -5.85
N LYS A 204 19.08 19.91 -6.27
CA LYS A 204 18.16 20.97 -6.72
C LYS A 204 18.00 22.01 -5.61
N LEU A 205 17.78 21.60 -4.37
CA LEU A 205 17.65 22.52 -3.22
C LEU A 205 18.93 23.32 -2.95
N ILE A 206 20.11 22.70 -3.04
CA ILE A 206 21.41 23.42 -2.92
C ILE A 206 21.51 24.52 -3.98
N ARG A 207 21.16 24.20 -5.23
CA ARG A 207 21.16 25.17 -6.32
C ARG A 207 20.17 26.31 -6.05
N GLU A 208 18.95 25.99 -5.63
CA GLU A 208 17.93 26.98 -5.27
C GLU A 208 18.40 27.91 -4.15
N ASP A 209 19.05 27.38 -3.12
CA ASP A 209 19.54 28.17 -1.98
C ASP A 209 20.68 29.11 -2.40
N LEU A 210 21.55 28.66 -3.32
CA LEU A 210 22.59 29.50 -3.91
C LEU A 210 22.01 30.59 -4.83
N LEU A 211 21.00 30.27 -5.64
CA LEU A 211 20.29 31.27 -6.44
C LEU A 211 19.57 32.28 -5.56
N LYS A 212 18.96 31.83 -4.46
CA LYS A 212 18.31 32.70 -3.48
C LYS A 212 19.32 33.61 -2.78
N LEU A 213 20.51 33.11 -2.45
CA LEU A 213 21.61 33.94 -1.97
C LEU A 213 21.96 35.06 -2.97
N LEU A 214 21.98 34.78 -4.28
CA LEU A 214 22.20 35.82 -5.28
C LEU A 214 21.03 36.82 -5.35
N ILE A 215 19.78 36.35 -5.28
CA ILE A 215 18.61 37.24 -5.25
C ILE A 215 18.66 38.18 -4.05
N ASP A 216 19.02 37.68 -2.86
CA ASP A 216 19.15 38.51 -1.67
C ASP A 216 20.20 39.63 -1.87
N LEU A 217 21.27 39.39 -2.64
CA LEU A 217 22.36 40.36 -2.85
C LEU A 217 22.17 41.27 -4.08
N PHE A 218 21.54 40.78 -5.15
CA PHE A 218 21.42 41.46 -6.45
C PHE A 218 19.98 41.80 -6.85
N GLY A 219 18.99 41.34 -6.09
CA GLY A 219 17.57 41.55 -6.33
C GLY A 219 17.05 40.77 -7.54
N ASP A 220 15.88 41.17 -8.03
CA ASP A 220 15.14 40.51 -9.13
C ASP A 220 15.87 40.49 -10.48
N SER A 221 17.06 41.10 -10.58
CA SER A 221 17.91 41.02 -11.78
C SER A 221 18.46 39.61 -12.03
N ILE A 222 18.50 38.76 -11.00
CA ILE A 222 18.88 37.35 -11.12
C ILE A 222 17.69 36.55 -11.64
N LYS A 223 17.78 36.08 -12.88
CA LYS A 223 16.78 35.18 -13.44
C LYS A 223 16.96 33.77 -12.88
N THR A 224 15.91 33.25 -12.25
CA THR A 224 15.81 31.84 -11.88
C THR A 224 15.36 31.03 -13.10
N SER A 225 15.97 29.86 -13.30
CA SER A 225 15.50 28.85 -14.23
C SER A 225 15.42 27.53 -13.48
N GLU A 226 14.26 26.90 -13.48
CA GLU A 226 14.14 25.55 -12.93
C GLU A 226 14.76 24.54 -13.92
N PRO A 227 15.50 23.55 -13.42
CA PRO A 227 15.98 22.48 -14.29
C PRO A 227 14.80 21.58 -14.66
N GLU A 228 14.72 21.15 -15.92
CA GLU A 228 13.72 20.18 -16.36
C GLU A 228 14.11 18.78 -15.86
N MET A 229 13.57 18.41 -14.70
CA MET A 229 13.84 17.13 -14.09
C MET A 229 13.04 16.04 -14.77
N PHE A 230 13.71 15.00 -15.30
CA PHE A 230 13.04 13.74 -15.64
C PHE A 230 12.21 13.24 -14.45
N LYS A 231 10.93 12.92 -14.72
CA LYS A 231 9.95 12.46 -13.73
C LYS A 231 9.78 10.95 -13.87
N PHE A 232 10.28 10.19 -12.89
CA PHE A 232 10.13 8.74 -12.93
C PHE A 232 8.67 8.30 -12.75
N SER A 233 7.83 9.16 -12.17
CA SER A 233 6.38 8.96 -12.05
C SER A 233 5.64 8.90 -13.39
N GLU A 234 6.25 9.32 -14.50
CA GLU A 234 5.64 9.19 -15.84
C GLU A 234 5.77 7.76 -16.39
N ILE A 235 6.60 6.90 -15.78
CA ILE A 235 6.73 5.50 -16.16
C ILE A 235 5.53 4.73 -15.58
N VAL A 236 4.70 4.20 -16.45
CA VAL A 236 3.53 3.41 -16.09
C VAL A 236 3.92 1.95 -15.91
N TRP A 237 3.52 1.38 -14.78
CA TRP A 237 3.71 -0.02 -14.42
C TRP A 237 2.40 -0.77 -14.51
N THR A 238 2.47 -2.08 -14.75
CA THR A 238 1.27 -2.92 -14.71
C THR A 238 0.72 -2.97 -13.28
N ASP A 239 -0.59 -2.79 -13.16
CA ASP A 239 -1.34 -2.86 -11.91
C ASP A 239 -2.27 -4.08 -11.93
N PHE A 240 -2.22 -4.87 -10.86
CA PHE A 240 -2.97 -6.11 -10.69
C PHE A 240 -3.97 -6.05 -9.53
N GLU A 241 -4.26 -4.89 -8.95
CA GLU A 241 -5.24 -4.78 -7.86
C GLU A 241 -6.62 -5.34 -8.26
N ASP A 242 -7.08 -5.06 -9.49
CA ASP A 242 -8.32 -5.60 -10.05
C ASP A 242 -8.27 -7.10 -10.39
N THR A 243 -7.10 -7.73 -10.31
CA THR A 243 -6.91 -9.13 -10.70
C THR A 243 -7.25 -10.08 -9.56
N TYR A 244 -6.95 -9.71 -8.30
CA TYR A 244 -7.30 -10.54 -7.14
C TYR A 244 -8.80 -10.85 -7.04
N PRO A 245 -9.73 -9.88 -7.16
CA PRO A 245 -11.16 -10.18 -7.14
C PRO A 245 -11.61 -11.05 -8.32
N LYS A 246 -10.96 -10.94 -9.49
CA LYS A 246 -11.27 -11.77 -10.66
C LYS A 246 -10.82 -13.21 -10.47
N LEU A 247 -9.66 -13.43 -9.86
CA LEU A 247 -9.17 -14.77 -9.51
C LEU A 247 -10.07 -15.43 -8.47
N GLU A 248 -10.59 -14.65 -7.51
CA GLU A 248 -11.54 -15.17 -6.54
C GLU A 248 -12.89 -15.50 -7.18
N LEU A 249 -13.42 -14.61 -8.04
CA LEU A 249 -14.64 -14.88 -8.80
C LEU A 249 -14.51 -16.14 -9.66
N PHE A 250 -13.35 -16.32 -10.31
CA PHE A 250 -13.06 -17.53 -11.08
C PHE A 250 -13.18 -18.80 -10.24
N TYR A 251 -12.60 -18.81 -9.03
CA TYR A 251 -12.67 -19.98 -8.17
C TYR A 251 -14.07 -20.22 -7.59
N ASN A 252 -14.83 -19.14 -7.35
CA ASN A 252 -16.23 -19.24 -6.94
C ASN A 252 -17.08 -19.93 -8.01
N VAL A 253 -16.88 -19.60 -9.30
CA VAL A 253 -17.58 -20.28 -10.41
C VAL A 253 -17.29 -21.78 -10.41
N ILE A 254 -16.04 -22.19 -10.19
CA ILE A 254 -15.68 -23.62 -10.09
C ILE A 254 -16.37 -24.27 -8.88
N ASN A 255 -16.41 -23.60 -7.73
CA ASN A 255 -17.10 -24.13 -6.55
C ASN A 255 -18.60 -24.28 -6.78
N ASP A 256 -19.25 -23.32 -7.44
CA ASP A 256 -20.68 -23.37 -7.78
C ASP A 256 -20.97 -24.58 -8.69
N GLU A 257 -20.14 -24.81 -9.72
CA GLU A 257 -20.28 -25.97 -10.60
C GLU A 257 -20.12 -27.30 -9.88
N ILE A 258 -19.25 -27.34 -8.88
CA ILE A 258 -19.01 -28.52 -8.05
C ILE A 258 -20.16 -28.73 -7.06
N GLU A 259 -20.73 -27.66 -6.52
CA GLU A 259 -21.91 -27.73 -5.66
C GLU A 259 -23.12 -28.28 -6.44
N LEU A 260 -23.36 -27.77 -7.64
CA LEU A 260 -24.36 -28.30 -8.57
C LEU A 260 -24.12 -29.80 -8.87
N PHE A 261 -22.86 -30.20 -9.08
CA PHE A 261 -22.51 -31.60 -9.23
C PHE A 261 -22.76 -32.41 -7.94
N LYS A 262 -22.39 -31.90 -6.77
CA LYS A 262 -22.57 -32.58 -5.47
C LYS A 262 -24.04 -32.79 -5.16
N ASP A 263 -24.91 -31.84 -5.49
CA ASP A 263 -26.36 -31.96 -5.37
C ASP A 263 -26.92 -33.04 -6.29
N PHE A 264 -26.54 -32.99 -7.58
CA PHE A 264 -26.92 -34.02 -8.55
C PHE A 264 -26.43 -35.40 -8.12
N HIS A 265 -25.16 -35.49 -7.70
CA HIS A 265 -24.52 -36.71 -7.21
C HIS A 265 -25.24 -37.27 -5.98
N SER A 266 -25.59 -36.42 -5.01
CA SER A 266 -26.32 -36.81 -3.80
C SER A 266 -27.71 -37.36 -4.12
N GLN A 267 -28.42 -36.75 -5.09
CA GLN A 267 -29.69 -37.29 -5.59
C GLN A 267 -29.51 -38.68 -6.22
N GLN A 268 -28.46 -38.87 -7.02
CA GLN A 268 -28.13 -40.19 -7.58
C GLN A 268 -27.74 -41.19 -6.48
N MET A 269 -26.98 -40.79 -5.45
CA MET A 269 -26.57 -41.66 -4.35
C MET A 269 -27.76 -42.07 -3.46
N ARG A 270 -28.75 -41.19 -3.26
CA ARG A 270 -30.02 -41.55 -2.59
C ARG A 270 -30.80 -42.62 -3.37
N ALA A 271 -30.79 -42.54 -4.71
CA ALA A 271 -31.37 -43.59 -5.56
C ALA A 271 -30.62 -44.94 -5.44
N ILE A 272 -29.33 -44.90 -5.11
CA ILE A 272 -28.50 -46.08 -4.85
C ILE A 272 -28.71 -46.62 -3.43
N SER A 273 -28.81 -45.77 -2.40
CA SER A 273 -28.97 -46.21 -1.00
C SER A 273 -30.32 -46.88 -0.75
N MET A 274 -31.31 -46.60 -1.59
CA MET A 274 -32.55 -47.36 -1.60
C MET A 274 -32.30 -48.81 -2.07
N ALA A 275 -31.31 -49.07 -2.96
CA ALA A 275 -30.97 -50.39 -3.50
C ALA A 275 -30.47 -51.40 -2.44
N SER A 276 -30.69 -52.72 -2.63
CA SER A 276 -30.22 -53.76 -1.69
C SER A 276 -28.70 -53.73 -1.50
N LYS A 277 -28.25 -53.62 -0.23
CA LYS A 277 -26.85 -53.42 0.20
C LYS A 277 -25.88 -54.50 -0.30
N GLU A 278 -26.33 -55.77 -0.35
CA GLU A 278 -25.51 -56.90 -0.82
C GLU A 278 -25.28 -56.88 -2.34
N GLY A 279 -26.33 -56.61 -3.13
CA GLY A 279 -26.21 -56.53 -4.59
C GLY A 279 -25.37 -55.35 -5.06
N PHE A 280 -25.43 -54.23 -4.34
CA PHE A 280 -24.59 -53.05 -4.62
C PHE A 280 -23.11 -53.29 -4.29
N ASN A 281 -22.79 -53.94 -3.16
CA ASN A 281 -21.40 -54.27 -2.81
C ASN A 281 -20.76 -55.26 -3.80
N ASN A 282 -21.54 -56.20 -4.34
CA ASN A 282 -21.09 -57.12 -5.39
C ASN A 282 -20.84 -56.39 -6.73
N PHE A 283 -21.69 -55.42 -7.08
CA PHE A 283 -21.47 -54.54 -8.22
C PHE A 283 -20.21 -53.67 -8.05
N LEU A 284 -20.04 -53.02 -6.89
CA LEU A 284 -18.87 -52.17 -6.60
C LEU A 284 -17.56 -52.95 -6.65
N SER A 285 -17.49 -54.11 -5.98
CA SER A 285 -16.29 -54.95 -6.00
C SER A 285 -15.94 -55.48 -7.40
N SER A 286 -16.96 -55.77 -8.22
CA SER A 286 -16.77 -56.16 -9.63
C SER A 286 -16.32 -55.00 -10.50
N ALA A 287 -16.91 -53.82 -10.33
CA ALA A 287 -16.53 -52.60 -11.03
C ALA A 287 -15.12 -52.11 -10.63
N GLU A 288 -14.74 -52.24 -9.36
CA GLU A 288 -13.40 -51.91 -8.87
C GLU A 288 -12.33 -52.85 -9.46
N LYS A 289 -12.59 -54.18 -9.51
CA LYS A 289 -11.74 -55.16 -10.20
C LYS A 289 -11.60 -54.84 -11.70
N LEU A 290 -12.70 -54.46 -12.34
CA LEU A 290 -12.70 -54.09 -13.76
C LEU A 290 -11.95 -52.76 -14.00
N SER A 291 -12.05 -51.81 -13.07
CA SER A 291 -11.30 -50.54 -13.12
C SER A 291 -9.80 -50.75 -12.93
N LYS A 292 -9.39 -51.65 -12.03
CA LYS A 292 -7.98 -52.01 -11.81
C LYS A 292 -7.35 -52.70 -13.03
N SER A 293 -8.14 -53.41 -13.85
CA SER A 293 -7.65 -54.10 -15.05
C SER A 293 -7.67 -53.25 -16.33
N LYS A 294 -8.68 -52.39 -16.53
CA LYS A 294 -8.83 -51.58 -17.76
C LYS A 294 -8.43 -50.10 -17.61
N GLY A 295 -8.15 -49.62 -16.39
CA GLY A 295 -7.85 -48.22 -16.11
C GLY A 295 -9.09 -47.31 -16.18
N ILE A 296 -9.66 -47.11 -17.37
CA ILE A 296 -10.85 -46.26 -17.60
C ILE A 296 -12.05 -47.14 -17.98
N LEU A 297 -13.06 -47.19 -17.10
CA LEU A 297 -14.32 -47.86 -17.37
C LEU A 297 -15.21 -47.07 -18.36
N THR A 298 -15.65 -47.72 -19.44
CA THR A 298 -16.61 -47.16 -20.40
C THR A 298 -18.05 -47.35 -19.93
N ASN A 299 -19.00 -46.60 -20.53
CA ASN A 299 -20.42 -46.76 -20.24
C ASN A 299 -20.94 -48.15 -20.62
N ALA A 300 -20.33 -48.80 -21.62
CA ALA A 300 -20.66 -50.16 -22.03
C ALA A 300 -20.18 -51.20 -21.00
N ASP A 301 -18.98 -51.03 -20.42
CA ASP A 301 -18.45 -51.91 -19.37
C ASP A 301 -19.34 -51.89 -18.12
N ILE A 302 -19.76 -50.70 -17.69
CA ILE A 302 -20.62 -50.52 -16.51
C ILE A 302 -22.03 -51.05 -16.77
N LYS A 303 -22.59 -50.79 -17.95
CA LYS A 303 -23.92 -51.28 -18.35
C LYS A 303 -23.96 -52.81 -18.43
N THR A 304 -22.88 -53.43 -18.91
CA THR A 304 -22.75 -54.90 -18.97
C THR A 304 -22.65 -55.50 -17.57
N ASN A 305 -21.81 -54.94 -16.69
CA ASN A 305 -21.72 -55.37 -15.29
C ASN A 305 -23.03 -55.16 -14.50
N ALA A 306 -23.77 -54.09 -14.79
CA ALA A 306 -25.09 -53.83 -14.18
C ALA A 306 -26.18 -54.77 -14.71
N ALA A 307 -26.10 -55.18 -15.99
CA ALA A 307 -27.05 -56.11 -16.60
C ALA A 307 -26.88 -57.55 -16.11
N THR A 308 -25.66 -57.98 -15.78
CA THR A 308 -25.37 -59.33 -15.26
C THR A 308 -25.89 -59.57 -13.83
N ALA A 309 -26.28 -58.54 -13.08
CA ALA A 309 -26.73 -58.64 -11.69
C ALA A 309 -28.28 -58.68 -11.53
N ALA A 310 -29.02 -59.07 -12.58
CA ALA A 310 -30.45 -58.83 -12.79
C ALA A 310 -31.40 -58.98 -11.57
N THR A 311 -31.76 -57.84 -10.96
CA THR A 311 -33.08 -57.53 -10.38
C THR A 311 -33.37 -56.04 -10.65
N GLY A 312 -34.62 -55.65 -10.89
CA GLY A 312 -35.02 -54.29 -11.36
C GLY A 312 -34.59 -53.11 -10.46
N PHE A 313 -34.07 -53.40 -9.27
CA PHE A 313 -33.49 -52.45 -8.33
C PHE A 313 -32.00 -52.15 -8.59
N LEU A 314 -31.26 -53.13 -9.13
CA LEU A 314 -29.84 -53.01 -9.48
C LEU A 314 -29.61 -52.30 -10.82
N VAL A 315 -30.59 -52.34 -11.73
CA VAL A 315 -30.57 -51.55 -12.97
C VAL A 315 -30.66 -50.05 -12.66
N LYS A 316 -31.48 -49.64 -11.69
CA LYS A 316 -31.62 -48.23 -11.28
C LYS A 316 -30.35 -47.69 -10.62
N SER A 317 -29.66 -48.47 -9.77
CA SER A 317 -28.40 -48.07 -9.16
C SER A 317 -27.24 -48.03 -10.18
N GLY A 318 -27.19 -48.97 -11.13
CA GLY A 318 -26.26 -48.93 -12.26
C GLY A 318 -26.46 -47.70 -13.16
N LEU A 319 -27.72 -47.33 -13.45
CA LEU A 319 -28.05 -46.09 -14.18
C LEU A 319 -27.69 -44.84 -13.39
N ALA A 320 -27.89 -44.81 -12.07
CA ALA A 320 -27.50 -43.70 -11.21
C ALA A 320 -25.98 -43.46 -11.21
N VAL A 321 -25.17 -44.54 -11.22
CA VAL A 321 -23.70 -44.45 -11.39
C VAL A 321 -23.33 -43.91 -12.77
N ILE A 322 -24.00 -44.36 -13.85
CA ILE A 322 -23.76 -43.85 -15.21
C ILE A 322 -24.12 -42.36 -15.32
N ASN A 323 -25.26 -41.95 -14.76
CA ASN A 323 -25.71 -40.56 -14.76
C ASN A 323 -24.75 -39.68 -13.96
N SER A 324 -24.35 -40.11 -12.76
CA SER A 324 -23.33 -39.42 -11.95
C SER A 324 -22.00 -39.28 -12.71
N ARG A 325 -21.53 -40.34 -13.39
CA ARG A 325 -20.31 -40.29 -14.21
C ARG A 325 -20.47 -39.37 -15.42
N SER A 326 -21.64 -39.35 -16.06
CA SER A 326 -21.89 -38.49 -17.22
C SER A 326 -21.91 -37.02 -16.81
N GLN A 327 -22.52 -36.70 -15.67
CA GLN A 327 -22.50 -35.33 -15.14
C GLN A 327 -21.08 -34.94 -14.70
N ALA A 328 -20.36 -35.84 -14.02
CA ALA A 328 -18.96 -35.63 -13.67
C ALA A 328 -18.10 -35.31 -14.90
N LYS A 329 -18.30 -36.00 -16.04
CA LYS A 329 -17.59 -35.68 -17.29
C LYS A 329 -17.89 -34.27 -17.81
N LYS A 330 -19.13 -33.81 -17.70
CA LYS A 330 -19.51 -32.44 -18.11
C LYS A 330 -18.87 -31.40 -17.20
N THR A 331 -18.99 -31.59 -15.88
CA THR A 331 -18.34 -30.72 -14.89
C THR A 331 -16.83 -30.70 -15.06
N ILE A 332 -16.19 -31.85 -15.30
CA ILE A 332 -14.74 -31.92 -15.58
C ILE A 332 -14.38 -31.15 -16.85
N ALA A 333 -15.11 -31.33 -17.95
CA ALA A 333 -14.81 -30.63 -19.20
C ALA A 333 -14.95 -29.11 -19.05
N GLN A 334 -15.90 -28.65 -18.22
CA GLN A 334 -16.08 -27.24 -17.91
C GLN A 334 -14.93 -26.70 -17.06
N ILE A 335 -14.57 -27.38 -15.97
CA ILE A 335 -13.40 -27.04 -15.14
C ILE A 335 -12.11 -27.04 -15.99
N GLU A 336 -11.92 -27.99 -16.89
CA GLU A 336 -10.77 -28.02 -17.82
C GLU A 336 -10.73 -26.77 -18.71
N LEU A 337 -11.88 -26.40 -19.28
CA LEU A 337 -11.99 -25.20 -20.10
C LEU A 337 -11.70 -23.92 -19.30
N ASP A 338 -12.15 -23.84 -18.05
CA ASP A 338 -11.90 -22.70 -17.19
C ASP A 338 -10.44 -22.64 -16.72
N ILE A 339 -9.80 -23.78 -16.42
CA ILE A 339 -8.34 -23.85 -16.18
C ILE A 339 -7.56 -23.33 -17.39
N GLU A 340 -7.94 -23.70 -18.61
CA GLU A 340 -7.25 -23.21 -19.82
C GLU A 340 -7.43 -21.70 -20.02
N LYS A 341 -8.60 -21.14 -19.72
CA LYS A 341 -8.80 -19.68 -19.71
C LYS A 341 -7.90 -19.00 -18.67
N LEU A 342 -7.80 -19.58 -17.47
CA LEU A 342 -6.95 -19.05 -16.41
C LEU A 342 -5.48 -19.03 -16.85
N LYS A 343 -4.99 -20.13 -17.44
CA LYS A 343 -3.63 -20.22 -17.99
C LYS A 343 -3.38 -19.21 -19.11
N GLN A 344 -4.34 -18.99 -20.00
CA GLN A 344 -4.22 -17.97 -21.05
C GLN A 344 -4.15 -16.55 -20.48
N GLY A 345 -4.99 -16.24 -19.48
CA GLY A 345 -4.92 -14.97 -18.75
C GLY A 345 -3.57 -14.77 -18.08
N MET A 346 -3.10 -15.79 -17.36
CA MET A 346 -1.80 -15.82 -16.72
C MET A 346 -0.66 -15.65 -17.73
N GLN A 347 -0.71 -16.30 -18.90
CA GLN A 347 0.33 -16.16 -19.92
C GLN A 347 0.42 -14.71 -20.42
N SER A 348 -0.71 -14.09 -20.77
CA SER A 348 -0.77 -12.67 -21.13
C SER A 348 -0.16 -11.78 -20.06
N ASP A 349 -0.48 -12.04 -18.79
CA ASP A 349 0.01 -11.23 -17.68
C ASP A 349 1.49 -11.49 -17.38
N SER A 350 1.96 -12.73 -17.56
CA SER A 350 3.37 -13.09 -17.40
C SER A 350 4.28 -12.36 -18.40
N GLU A 351 3.80 -12.13 -19.62
CA GLU A 351 4.52 -11.34 -20.63
C GLU A 351 4.60 -9.86 -20.21
N ARG A 352 3.52 -9.30 -19.67
CA ARG A 352 3.50 -7.91 -19.14
C ARG A 352 4.44 -7.77 -17.95
N ILE A 353 4.36 -8.71 -16.99
CA ILE A 353 5.24 -8.80 -15.83
C ILE A 353 6.70 -8.86 -16.28
N MET A 354 7.04 -9.77 -17.18
CA MET A 354 8.42 -9.93 -17.66
C MET A 354 8.95 -8.64 -18.33
N ASN A 355 8.12 -7.98 -19.14
CA ASN A 355 8.48 -6.71 -19.75
C ASN A 355 8.76 -5.63 -18.70
N ASP A 356 7.94 -5.55 -17.64
CA ASP A 356 8.15 -4.57 -16.58
C ASP A 356 9.38 -4.91 -15.72
N ILE A 357 9.63 -6.17 -15.39
CA ILE A 357 10.86 -6.61 -14.71
C ILE A 357 12.11 -6.25 -15.53
N LEU A 358 12.08 -6.44 -16.85
CA LEU A 358 13.19 -6.06 -17.73
C LEU A 358 13.42 -4.54 -17.74
N LYS A 359 12.35 -3.73 -17.79
CA LYS A 359 12.46 -2.26 -17.68
C LYS A 359 13.03 -1.83 -16.33
N LEU A 360 12.56 -2.43 -15.23
CA LEU A 360 13.06 -2.17 -13.88
C LEU A 360 14.55 -2.51 -13.77
N GLY A 361 14.98 -3.67 -14.27
CA GLY A 361 16.39 -4.07 -14.28
C GLY A 361 17.28 -3.13 -15.09
N LYS A 362 16.79 -2.62 -16.24
CA LYS A 362 17.50 -1.58 -17.01
C LYS A 362 17.63 -0.27 -16.22
N LEU A 363 16.54 0.19 -15.60
CA LEU A 363 16.54 1.41 -14.78
C LEU A 363 17.46 1.29 -13.56
N GLN A 364 17.42 0.15 -12.87
CA GLN A 364 18.33 -0.16 -11.77
C GLN A 364 19.78 -0.09 -12.23
N THR A 365 20.10 -0.72 -13.36
CA THR A 365 21.46 -0.71 -13.94
C THR A 365 21.89 0.72 -14.28
N GLU A 366 21.02 1.52 -14.89
CA GLU A 366 21.30 2.92 -15.21
C GLU A 366 21.52 3.76 -13.93
N ILE A 367 20.68 3.58 -12.91
CA ILE A 367 20.83 4.24 -11.60
C ILE A 367 22.15 3.86 -10.95
N ARG A 368 22.48 2.58 -10.92
CA ARG A 368 23.67 2.03 -10.25
C ARG A 368 24.95 2.42 -10.96
N ASP A 369 25.05 2.15 -12.26
CA ASP A 369 26.32 2.17 -12.99
C ASP A 369 26.64 3.56 -13.58
N LYS A 370 25.61 4.40 -13.77
CA LYS A 370 25.79 5.71 -14.41
C LYS A 370 25.30 6.86 -13.54
N LEU A 371 24.04 6.87 -13.14
CA LEU A 371 23.46 8.05 -12.50
C LEU A 371 24.02 8.28 -11.09
N THR A 372 24.18 7.23 -10.29
CA THR A 372 24.71 7.34 -8.92
C THR A 372 26.17 7.82 -8.90
N PRO A 373 27.10 7.23 -9.70
CA PRO A 373 28.46 7.76 -9.82
C PRO A 373 28.51 9.21 -10.31
N GLN A 374 27.69 9.56 -11.31
CA GLN A 374 27.60 10.94 -11.80
C GLN A 374 27.12 11.90 -10.70
N LEU A 375 26.11 11.49 -9.92
CA LEU A 375 25.56 12.25 -8.80
C LEU A 375 26.62 12.48 -7.71
N ILE A 376 27.43 11.47 -7.40
CA ILE A 376 28.52 11.56 -6.42
C ILE A 376 29.60 12.53 -6.90
N LEU A 377 30.11 12.36 -8.12
CA LEU A 377 31.15 13.23 -8.70
C LEU A 377 30.69 14.69 -8.76
N PHE A 378 29.45 14.90 -9.18
CA PHE A 378 28.85 16.21 -9.22
C PHE A 378 28.70 16.82 -7.82
N THR A 379 28.21 16.05 -6.84
CA THR A 379 28.07 16.51 -5.45
C THR A 379 29.40 16.98 -4.88
N ASN A 380 30.46 16.18 -5.08
CA ASN A 380 31.81 16.53 -4.64
C ASN A 380 32.30 17.84 -5.29
N LYS A 381 32.06 18.01 -6.60
CA LYS A 381 32.41 19.25 -7.31
C LYS A 381 31.65 20.46 -6.77
N VAL A 382 30.35 20.33 -6.50
CA VAL A 382 29.54 21.43 -5.95
C VAL A 382 30.01 21.82 -4.56
N ILE A 383 30.29 20.84 -3.70
CA ILE A 383 30.81 21.08 -2.35
C ILE A 383 32.16 21.80 -2.42
N ASP A 384 33.07 21.35 -3.31
CA ASP A 384 34.36 22.01 -3.54
C ASP A 384 34.19 23.48 -3.95
N ILE A 385 33.30 23.75 -4.93
CA ILE A 385 33.00 25.13 -5.35
C ILE A 385 32.43 25.95 -4.18
N ILE A 386 31.52 25.38 -3.38
CA ILE A 386 30.96 26.08 -2.23
C ILE A 386 32.07 26.45 -1.25
N LEU A 387 32.85 25.48 -0.79
CA LEU A 387 33.89 25.67 0.22
C LEU A 387 35.01 26.62 -0.24
N ASN A 388 35.49 26.44 -1.47
CA ASN A 388 36.70 27.11 -1.95
C ASN A 388 36.41 28.41 -2.70
N LYS A 389 35.24 28.55 -3.34
CA LYS A 389 34.90 29.72 -4.16
C LYS A 389 33.75 30.56 -3.60
N ILE A 390 32.80 30.00 -2.86
CA ILE A 390 31.62 30.73 -2.36
C ILE A 390 31.80 31.19 -0.91
N THR A 391 32.16 30.27 0.00
CA THR A 391 32.31 30.51 1.44
C THR A 391 33.23 31.70 1.76
N PRO A 392 34.38 31.91 1.09
CA PRO A 392 35.27 33.04 1.40
C PRO A 392 34.61 34.41 1.19
N TYR A 393 33.79 34.56 0.15
CA TYR A 393 33.06 35.81 -0.10
C TYR A 393 31.82 35.91 0.79
N TYR A 394 31.09 34.82 0.98
CA TYR A 394 29.95 34.78 1.89
C TYR A 394 30.33 35.23 3.31
N LYS A 395 31.46 34.75 3.84
CA LYS A 395 31.99 35.15 5.16
C LYS A 395 32.28 36.65 5.28
N LYS A 396 32.61 37.34 4.18
CA LYS A 396 32.79 38.79 4.19
C LYS A 396 31.46 39.52 4.26
N ILE A 397 30.46 39.03 3.53
CA ILE A 397 29.09 39.58 3.48
C ILE A 397 28.44 39.51 4.87
N ILE A 398 28.44 38.34 5.51
CA ILE A 398 27.79 38.11 6.81
C ILE A 398 28.51 38.74 8.01
N LYS A 399 29.66 39.42 7.82
CA LYS A 399 30.25 40.26 8.88
C LYS A 399 29.35 41.42 9.25
N ASN A 400 28.50 41.87 8.33
CA ASN A 400 27.42 42.79 8.66
C ASN A 400 26.34 42.02 9.42
N SER A 401 26.15 42.37 10.71
CA SER A 401 25.20 41.70 11.60
C SER A 401 23.74 41.82 11.14
N GLU A 402 23.38 42.91 10.48
CA GLU A 402 22.02 43.12 9.97
C GLU A 402 21.74 42.19 8.79
N ILE A 403 22.66 42.12 7.83
CA ILE A 403 22.59 41.16 6.71
C ILE A 403 22.55 39.73 7.24
N LYS A 404 23.40 39.40 8.23
CA LYS A 404 23.42 38.07 8.85
C LYS A 404 22.08 37.71 9.47
N ASN A 405 21.49 38.60 10.27
CA ASN A 405 20.20 38.34 10.92
C ASN A 405 19.07 38.13 9.90
N LEU A 406 19.01 38.95 8.84
CA LEU A 406 18.03 38.78 7.76
C LEU A 406 18.24 37.46 6.99
N ARG A 407 19.49 37.04 6.77
CA ARG A 407 19.83 35.75 6.13
C ARG A 407 19.50 34.54 7.00
N ASP A 408 19.74 34.62 8.31
CA ASP A 408 19.38 33.57 9.27
C ASP A 408 17.83 33.43 9.34
N SER A 409 17.11 34.55 9.28
CA SER A 409 15.65 34.58 9.13
C SER A 409 15.19 33.95 7.81
N ASN A 410 15.75 34.36 6.66
CA ASN A 410 15.44 33.75 5.37
C ASN A 410 15.69 32.24 5.35
N SER A 411 16.76 31.78 5.99
CA SER A 411 17.08 30.35 6.06
C SER A 411 16.01 29.57 6.84
N SER A 412 15.53 30.14 7.96
CA SER A 412 14.44 29.56 8.76
C SER A 412 13.12 29.53 7.97
N LEU A 413 12.80 30.62 7.27
CA LEU A 413 11.61 30.73 6.41
C LEU A 413 11.64 29.75 5.24
N ILE A 414 12.80 29.52 4.61
CA ILE A 414 12.96 28.53 3.53
C ILE A 414 12.71 27.10 4.05
N ILE A 415 13.23 26.79 5.25
CA ILE A 415 12.98 25.50 5.90
C ILE A 415 11.49 25.33 6.17
N GLU A 416 10.84 26.32 6.78
CA GLU A 416 9.38 26.30 7.03
C GLU A 416 8.60 26.12 5.73
N LYS A 417 8.98 26.84 4.66
CA LYS A 417 8.36 26.69 3.33
C LYS A 417 8.45 25.27 2.79
N ARG A 418 9.62 24.63 2.94
CA ARG A 418 9.84 23.23 2.53
C ARG A 418 9.02 22.26 3.38
N GLN A 419 8.88 22.52 4.69
CA GLN A 419 7.99 21.74 5.58
C GLN A 419 6.54 21.83 5.13
N ILE A 420 6.06 23.04 4.84
CA ILE A 420 4.69 23.26 4.35
C ILE A 420 4.45 22.48 3.05
N LYS A 421 5.37 22.52 2.09
CA LYS A 421 5.22 21.75 0.84
C LYS A 421 5.13 20.25 1.07
N ALA A 422 6.00 19.71 1.92
CA ALA A 422 5.97 18.30 2.26
C ALA A 422 4.64 17.94 2.96
N GLU A 423 4.19 18.78 3.90
CA GLU A 423 2.95 18.56 4.64
C GLU A 423 1.73 18.62 3.72
N LEU A 424 1.68 19.54 2.75
CA LEU A 424 0.61 19.60 1.74
C LEU A 424 0.52 18.29 0.93
N LEU A 425 1.68 17.72 0.53
CA LEU A 425 1.71 16.42 -0.15
C LEU A 425 1.17 15.31 0.75
N ASP A 426 1.53 15.29 2.03
CA ASP A 426 1.03 14.31 2.99
C ASP A 426 -0.48 14.46 3.25
N LYS A 427 -0.98 15.70 3.37
CA LYS A 427 -2.41 16.00 3.54
C LYS A 427 -3.25 15.53 2.36
N ASN A 428 -2.74 15.66 1.13
CA ASN A 428 -3.43 15.13 -0.05
C ASN A 428 -3.54 13.61 0.00
N LYS A 429 -2.47 12.89 0.40
CA LYS A 429 -2.55 11.43 0.61
C LYS A 429 -3.55 11.06 1.72
N GLN A 430 -3.67 11.89 2.76
CA GLN A 430 -4.69 11.69 3.79
C GLN A 430 -6.09 11.86 3.22
N ILE A 431 -6.32 12.83 2.33
CA ILE A 431 -7.60 13.00 1.62
C ILE A 431 -7.93 11.76 0.78
N ASP A 432 -6.97 11.26 0.01
CA ASP A 432 -7.18 10.06 -0.82
C ASP A 432 -7.60 8.86 0.04
N TYR A 433 -6.95 8.70 1.20
CA TYR A 433 -7.33 7.66 2.16
C TYR A 433 -8.71 7.90 2.78
N CYS A 434 -9.07 9.16 3.10
CA CYS A 434 -10.41 9.50 3.56
C CYS A 434 -11.47 9.10 2.52
N ASP A 435 -11.20 9.35 1.24
CA ASP A 435 -12.12 9.01 0.15
C ASP A 435 -12.26 7.51 -0.05
N TYR A 436 -11.17 6.76 0.08
CA TYR A 436 -11.19 5.30 0.10
C TYR A 436 -12.07 4.76 1.24
N ILE A 437 -11.84 5.21 2.49
CA ILE A 437 -12.61 4.76 3.65
C ILE A 437 -14.07 5.16 3.53
N HIS A 438 -14.36 6.37 3.07
CA HIS A 438 -15.73 6.84 2.84
C HIS A 438 -16.47 5.97 1.81
N SER A 439 -15.79 5.60 0.72
CA SER A 439 -16.34 4.70 -0.32
C SER A 439 -16.64 3.31 0.24
N MET A 440 -15.70 2.73 1.00
CA MET A 440 -15.85 1.43 1.66
C MET A 440 -17.01 1.44 2.67
N LEU A 441 -17.11 2.47 3.50
CA LEU A 441 -18.20 2.63 4.47
C LEU A 441 -19.54 2.81 3.76
N THR A 442 -19.59 3.61 2.69
CA THR A 442 -20.80 3.81 1.89
C THR A 442 -21.29 2.49 1.29
N THR A 443 -20.39 1.73 0.66
CA THR A 443 -20.71 0.41 0.10
C THR A 443 -21.23 -0.55 1.19
N SER A 444 -20.60 -0.56 2.36
CA SER A 444 -21.01 -1.39 3.49
C SER A 444 -22.40 -1.00 4.02
N ILE A 445 -22.65 0.29 4.20
CA ILE A 445 -23.95 0.84 4.64
C ILE A 445 -25.04 0.52 3.62
N ASP A 446 -24.77 0.70 2.33
CA ASP A 446 -25.74 0.46 1.26
C ASP A 446 -26.10 -1.03 1.16
N SER A 447 -25.10 -1.91 1.28
CA SER A 447 -25.29 -3.36 1.26
C SER A 447 -26.10 -3.90 2.46
N GLN A 448 -26.06 -3.22 3.60
CA GLN A 448 -26.75 -3.61 4.84
C GLN A 448 -28.07 -2.87 5.07
N ASN A 449 -28.40 -1.90 4.22
CA ASN A 449 -29.51 -0.98 4.44
C ASN A 449 -30.87 -1.72 4.45
N PHE A 450 -31.04 -2.73 3.60
CA PHE A 450 -32.28 -3.51 3.58
C PHE A 450 -32.46 -4.30 4.87
N GLU A 451 -31.45 -5.05 5.30
CA GLU A 451 -31.42 -5.84 6.52
C GLU A 451 -31.64 -4.97 7.74
N TYR A 452 -30.98 -3.81 7.82
CA TYR A 452 -31.19 -2.85 8.89
C TYR A 452 -32.65 -2.41 8.98
N ASN A 453 -33.24 -1.95 7.86
CA ASN A 453 -34.63 -1.48 7.84
C ASN A 453 -35.61 -2.61 8.22
N TYR A 454 -35.33 -3.84 7.78
CA TYR A 454 -36.11 -5.00 8.18
C TYR A 454 -36.00 -5.27 9.69
N LEU A 455 -34.80 -5.34 10.26
CA LEU A 455 -34.61 -5.62 11.69
C LEU A 455 -35.18 -4.53 12.60
N VAL A 456 -35.09 -3.26 12.19
CA VAL A 456 -35.72 -2.14 12.90
C VAL A 456 -37.25 -2.25 12.86
N SER A 457 -37.82 -2.72 11.74
CA SER A 457 -39.28 -2.97 11.65
C SER A 457 -39.78 -4.09 12.57
N LEU A 458 -38.88 -4.97 13.02
CA LEU A 458 -39.19 -6.06 13.97
C LEU A 458 -39.09 -5.64 15.44
N ILE A 459 -38.76 -4.37 15.76
CA ILE A 459 -38.73 -3.89 17.13
C ILE A 459 -40.13 -4.08 17.76
N PRO A 460 -40.26 -4.85 18.85
CA PRO A 460 -41.56 -5.11 19.45
C PRO A 460 -42.24 -3.83 19.91
N GLU A 461 -43.48 -3.60 19.50
CA GLU A 461 -44.24 -2.47 20.00
C GLU A 461 -44.78 -2.72 21.40
N LYS A 462 -44.64 -1.72 22.28
CA LYS A 462 -45.22 -1.80 23.63
C LYS A 462 -46.75 -1.94 23.51
N PRO A 463 -47.39 -2.92 24.18
CA PRO A 463 -48.83 -3.11 24.08
C PRO A 463 -49.59 -1.85 24.54
N LYS A 464 -50.46 -1.31 23.67
CA LYS A 464 -51.30 -0.12 23.91
C LYS A 464 -52.79 -0.49 24.05
N GLY A 465 -53.56 0.36 24.71
CA GLY A 465 -55.03 0.26 24.75
C GLY A 465 -55.59 -0.95 25.53
N LEU A 466 -56.77 -1.41 25.14
CA LEU A 466 -57.56 -2.46 25.82
C LEU A 466 -56.82 -3.81 25.95
N TYR A 467 -55.89 -4.14 25.05
CA TYR A 467 -55.08 -5.37 25.12
C TYR A 467 -54.17 -5.43 26.37
N SER A 468 -53.67 -4.28 26.83
CA SER A 468 -52.89 -4.18 28.08
C SER A 468 -53.74 -4.35 29.35
N ILE A 469 -55.07 -4.25 29.22
CA ILE A 469 -56.08 -4.34 30.30
C ILE A 469 -56.67 -5.75 30.38
N ILE A 470 -56.92 -6.41 29.24
CA ILE A 470 -57.56 -7.75 29.17
C ILE A 470 -56.58 -8.87 29.57
N SER A 471 -55.27 -8.70 29.31
CA SER A 471 -54.24 -9.67 29.72
C SER A 471 -52.95 -8.97 30.20
N PRO A 472 -52.97 -8.28 31.35
CA PRO A 472 -51.86 -7.40 31.77
C PRO A 472 -50.56 -8.16 32.05
N SER A 473 -50.67 -9.40 32.55
CA SER A 473 -49.54 -10.27 32.89
C SER A 473 -48.88 -10.84 31.64
N ASN A 474 -49.65 -11.51 30.77
CA ASN A 474 -49.09 -12.24 29.63
C ASN A 474 -48.66 -11.30 28.50
N SER A 475 -49.36 -10.20 28.26
CA SER A 475 -48.96 -9.21 27.23
C SER A 475 -47.66 -8.49 27.59
N LYS A 476 -47.47 -8.11 28.87
CA LYS A 476 -46.21 -7.53 29.35
C LYS A 476 -45.08 -8.54 29.32
N LYS A 477 -45.34 -9.80 29.69
CA LYS A 477 -44.35 -10.88 29.63
C LYS A 477 -43.92 -11.16 28.18
N LEU A 478 -44.86 -11.35 27.26
CA LEU A 478 -44.58 -11.60 25.84
C LEU A 478 -43.81 -10.44 25.20
N TYR A 479 -44.19 -9.19 25.47
CA TYR A 479 -43.44 -8.01 25.02
C TYR A 479 -42.00 -8.03 25.55
N LYS A 480 -41.81 -8.32 26.84
CA LYS A 480 -40.48 -8.37 27.47
C LYS A 480 -39.62 -9.49 26.87
N ASP A 481 -40.20 -10.66 26.67
CA ASP A 481 -39.51 -11.83 26.10
C ASP A 481 -39.14 -11.56 24.63
N THR A 482 -40.06 -11.03 23.83
CA THR A 482 -39.79 -10.67 22.42
C THR A 482 -38.76 -9.54 22.31
N LEU A 483 -38.79 -8.55 23.21
CA LEU A 483 -37.79 -7.47 23.26
C LEU A 483 -36.42 -8.01 23.69
N ASN A 484 -36.39 -8.99 24.58
CA ASN A 484 -35.15 -9.67 24.97
C ASN A 484 -34.55 -10.45 23.80
N ASP A 485 -35.38 -11.14 23.02
CA ASP A 485 -34.94 -11.87 21.82
C ASP A 485 -34.43 -10.91 20.75
N TRP A 486 -35.15 -9.80 20.50
CA TRP A 486 -34.69 -8.75 19.59
C TRP A 486 -33.37 -8.13 20.05
N ASN A 487 -33.21 -7.82 21.34
CA ASN A 487 -31.96 -7.30 21.89
C ASN A 487 -30.80 -8.29 21.80
N THR A 488 -31.08 -9.59 21.86
CA THR A 488 -30.04 -10.63 21.79
C THR A 488 -29.59 -10.88 20.36
N HIS A 489 -30.51 -10.87 19.40
CA HIS A 489 -30.25 -11.34 18.03
C HIS A 489 -30.20 -10.24 16.98
N CYS A 490 -30.92 -9.13 17.16
CA CYS A 490 -31.04 -8.06 16.17
C CYS A 490 -30.23 -6.81 16.56
N LYS A 491 -30.22 -6.46 17.84
CA LYS A 491 -29.53 -5.25 18.33
C LYS A 491 -28.02 -5.19 18.01
N PRO A 492 -27.24 -6.29 18.06
CA PRO A 492 -25.82 -6.22 17.67
C PRO A 492 -25.61 -5.76 16.21
N PHE A 493 -26.51 -6.15 15.29
CA PHE A 493 -26.48 -5.69 13.91
C PHE A 493 -26.87 -4.21 13.80
N GLU A 494 -27.92 -3.80 14.52
CA GLU A 494 -28.36 -2.40 14.60
C GLU A 494 -27.24 -1.49 15.12
N ASP A 495 -26.63 -1.84 16.25
CA ASP A 495 -25.52 -1.11 16.85
C ASP A 495 -24.31 -1.03 15.88
N ASN A 496 -23.98 -2.12 15.18
CA ASN A 496 -22.92 -2.11 14.17
C ASN A 496 -23.24 -1.18 13.00
N TYR A 497 -24.47 -1.25 12.47
CA TYR A 497 -24.89 -0.40 11.35
C TYR A 497 -24.91 1.09 11.72
N GLN A 498 -25.37 1.44 12.93
CA GLN A 498 -25.28 2.81 13.44
C GLN A 498 -23.83 3.27 13.60
N LYS A 499 -22.96 2.37 14.06
CA LYS A 499 -21.54 2.65 14.17
C LYS A 499 -20.90 2.94 12.81
N LEU A 500 -21.22 2.18 11.77
CA LEU A 500 -20.77 2.46 10.40
C LEU A 500 -21.20 3.86 9.93
N LYS A 501 -22.43 4.29 10.25
CA LYS A 501 -22.92 5.65 9.93
C LYS A 501 -22.16 6.73 10.70
N GLU A 502 -21.91 6.52 11.99
CA GLU A 502 -21.13 7.44 12.82
C GLU A 502 -19.68 7.54 12.32
N ASP A 503 -19.05 6.40 11.99
CA ASP A 503 -17.70 6.34 11.43
C ASP A 503 -17.62 7.09 10.08
N LYS A 504 -18.64 6.94 9.20
CA LYS A 504 -18.73 7.70 7.95
C LYS A 504 -18.78 9.22 8.18
N LYS A 505 -19.59 9.66 9.16
CA LYS A 505 -19.70 11.07 9.54
C LYS A 505 -18.40 11.60 10.15
N ASN A 506 -17.72 10.80 10.95
CA ASN A 506 -16.41 11.14 11.50
C ASN A 506 -15.36 11.30 10.39
N GLU A 507 -15.41 10.46 9.36
CA GLU A 507 -14.53 10.57 8.19
C GLU A 507 -14.77 11.85 7.40
N GLU A 508 -16.03 12.24 7.18
CA GLU A 508 -16.38 13.52 6.54
C GLU A 508 -15.85 14.72 7.33
N LYS A 509 -15.99 14.69 8.66
CA LYS A 509 -15.47 15.73 9.54
C LYS A 509 -13.94 15.81 9.46
N LEU A 510 -13.26 14.66 9.49
CA LEU A 510 -11.81 14.61 9.36
C LEU A 510 -11.34 15.21 8.03
N LYS A 511 -12.02 14.92 6.93
CA LYS A 511 -11.73 15.50 5.62
C LYS A 511 -11.91 17.03 5.62
N ILE A 512 -12.91 17.57 6.30
CA ILE A 512 -13.11 19.03 6.46
C ILE A 512 -11.95 19.65 7.26
N ASP A 513 -11.53 19.00 8.35
CA ASP A 513 -10.42 19.46 9.17
C ASP A 513 -9.10 19.47 8.38
N ILE A 514 -8.83 18.43 7.58
CA ILE A 514 -7.66 18.34 6.69
C ILE A 514 -7.67 19.47 5.64
N ASN A 515 -8.82 19.72 5.00
CA ASN A 515 -8.95 20.81 4.02
C ASN A 515 -8.72 22.19 4.66
N THR A 516 -9.15 22.37 5.92
CA THR A 516 -8.89 23.59 6.68
C THR A 516 -7.39 23.77 6.93
N ASP A 517 -6.68 22.70 7.28
CA ASP A 517 -5.22 22.72 7.44
C ASP A 517 -4.52 23.07 6.12
N ILE A 518 -4.95 22.50 4.99
CA ILE A 518 -4.42 22.82 3.64
C ILE A 518 -4.56 24.33 3.35
N VAL A 519 -5.75 24.89 3.54
CA VAL A 519 -5.98 26.33 3.31
C VAL A 519 -5.07 27.19 4.19
N ASN A 520 -4.92 26.85 5.46
CA ASN A 520 -4.03 27.58 6.38
C ASN A 520 -2.55 27.47 5.98
N LEU A 521 -2.11 26.29 5.54
CA LEU A 521 -0.76 26.04 5.05
C LEU A 521 -0.48 26.86 3.77
N GLU A 522 -1.41 26.90 2.81
CA GLU A 522 -1.29 27.69 1.59
C GLU A 522 -1.24 29.21 1.86
N LEU A 523 -2.03 29.68 2.84
CA LEU A 523 -1.97 31.07 3.29
C LEU A 523 -0.62 31.40 3.94
N ARG A 524 -0.07 30.48 4.75
CA ARG A 524 1.26 30.65 5.35
C ARG A 524 2.35 30.62 4.29
N ASP A 525 2.27 29.75 3.29
CA ASP A 525 3.23 29.69 2.17
C ASP A 525 3.32 31.05 1.45
N LYS A 526 2.17 31.65 1.13
CA LYS A 526 2.09 33.01 0.53
C LYS A 526 2.65 34.10 1.45
N SER A 527 2.41 34.01 2.76
CA SER A 527 3.00 34.94 3.74
C SER A 527 4.52 34.85 3.76
N ILE A 528 5.06 33.63 3.79
CA ILE A 528 6.50 33.37 3.77
C ILE A 528 7.14 33.93 2.50
N GLU A 529 6.48 33.82 1.34
CA GLU A 529 6.98 34.42 0.09
C GLU A 529 7.14 35.94 0.20
N ASN A 530 6.17 36.62 0.80
CA ASN A 530 6.24 38.07 1.00
C ASN A 530 7.35 38.45 2.01
N GLU A 531 7.48 37.72 3.11
CA GLU A 531 8.53 37.92 4.11
C GLU A 531 9.93 37.70 3.51
N LEU A 532 10.11 36.61 2.75
CA LEU A 532 11.35 36.33 2.03
C LEU A 532 11.69 37.45 1.05
N LYS A 533 10.71 37.99 0.33
CA LYS A 533 10.93 39.10 -0.61
C LYS A 533 11.35 40.37 0.13
N LEU A 534 10.64 40.75 1.18
CA LEU A 534 10.95 41.94 1.99
C LEU A 534 12.36 41.85 2.60
N ASN A 535 12.73 40.69 3.15
CA ASN A 535 14.08 40.47 3.65
C ASN A 535 15.13 40.56 2.54
N SER A 536 14.85 40.02 1.36
CA SER A 536 15.75 40.10 0.19
C SER A 536 15.97 41.55 -0.25
N ASP A 537 14.90 42.35 -0.31
CA ASP A 537 14.97 43.76 -0.69
C ASP A 537 15.77 44.58 0.33
N ASN A 538 15.59 44.30 1.63
CA ASN A 538 16.36 44.92 2.70
C ASN A 538 17.84 44.54 2.66
N ILE A 539 18.16 43.24 2.48
CA ILE A 539 19.55 42.78 2.30
C ILE A 539 20.17 43.51 1.11
N ASN A 540 19.47 43.56 -0.03
CA ASN A 540 19.96 44.23 -1.24
C ASN A 540 20.27 45.71 -1.00
N ALA A 541 19.38 46.43 -0.30
CA ALA A 541 19.55 47.85 0.00
C ALA A 541 20.77 48.11 0.90
N ILE A 542 20.92 47.34 1.98
CA ILE A 542 22.08 47.41 2.88
C ILE A 542 23.35 47.05 2.10
N PHE A 543 23.28 46.01 1.29
CA PHE A 543 24.41 45.49 0.55
C PHE A 543 24.94 46.48 -0.50
N LYS A 544 24.05 47.15 -1.25
CA LYS A 544 24.40 48.18 -2.25
C LYS A 544 25.16 49.37 -1.67
N THR A 545 24.94 49.70 -0.40
CA THR A 545 25.62 50.80 0.29
C THR A 545 26.95 50.39 0.91
N SER A 546 27.25 49.09 0.93
CA SER A 546 28.51 48.57 1.47
C SER A 546 29.69 48.81 0.50
N SER A 547 30.87 49.09 1.05
CA SER A 547 32.12 49.26 0.29
C SER A 547 32.73 47.96 -0.23
N GLN A 548 32.00 46.84 -0.15
CA GLN A 548 32.48 45.54 -0.63
C GLN A 548 32.72 45.61 -2.15
N SER A 549 33.93 45.24 -2.57
CA SER A 549 34.37 45.48 -3.94
C SER A 549 33.45 44.78 -4.94
N LYS A 550 33.03 45.50 -6.00
CA LYS A 550 32.29 44.94 -7.15
C LYS A 550 32.92 43.65 -7.71
N GLU A 551 34.23 43.51 -7.55
CA GLU A 551 35.02 42.37 -8.02
C GLU A 551 34.77 41.08 -7.20
N GLU A 552 34.65 41.17 -5.87
CA GLU A 552 34.34 40.01 -5.01
C GLU A 552 32.94 39.46 -5.30
N LEU A 553 32.01 40.35 -5.61
CA LEU A 553 30.64 40.02 -6.01
C LEU A 553 30.55 39.34 -7.37
N LYS A 554 31.33 39.83 -8.33
CA LYS A 554 31.44 39.19 -9.64
C LYS A 554 31.96 37.76 -9.51
N LYS A 555 32.95 37.53 -8.64
CA LYS A 555 33.49 36.19 -8.38
C LYS A 555 32.47 35.27 -7.70
N LEU A 556 31.64 35.78 -6.78
CA LEU A 556 30.53 35.02 -6.20
C LEU A 556 29.50 34.61 -7.26
N LEU A 557 29.11 35.55 -8.14
CA LEU A 557 28.18 35.29 -9.24
C LEU A 557 28.74 34.21 -10.19
N GLU A 558 30.03 34.32 -10.55
CA GLU A 558 30.72 33.34 -11.41
C GLU A 558 30.76 31.95 -10.77
N ALA A 559 31.04 31.85 -9.47
CA ALA A 559 31.06 30.58 -8.74
C ALA A 559 29.67 29.92 -8.69
N VAL A 560 28.61 30.68 -8.40
CA VAL A 560 27.22 30.15 -8.40
C VAL A 560 26.76 29.77 -9.82
N LYS A 561 27.20 30.51 -10.84
CA LYS A 561 26.96 30.15 -12.24
C LYS A 561 27.64 28.83 -12.60
N GLU A 562 28.86 28.58 -12.13
CA GLU A 562 29.57 27.32 -12.32
C GLU A 562 28.81 26.13 -11.69
N VAL A 563 28.24 26.31 -10.50
CA VAL A 563 27.36 25.31 -9.86
C VAL A 563 26.12 25.05 -10.73
N SER A 564 25.46 26.11 -11.20
CA SER A 564 24.25 26.01 -12.03
C SER A 564 24.49 25.33 -13.39
N ILE A 565 25.65 25.58 -14.02
CA ILE A 565 26.04 24.90 -15.26
C ILE A 565 26.34 23.42 -14.96
N SER A 566 27.10 23.16 -13.90
CA SER A 566 27.49 21.80 -13.52
C SER A 566 26.27 20.95 -13.16
N SER A 567 25.22 21.54 -12.58
CA SER A 567 24.01 20.82 -12.19
C SER A 567 23.17 20.34 -13.37
N LYS A 568 23.27 21.00 -14.52
CA LYS A 568 22.43 20.71 -15.69
C LYS A 568 22.56 19.26 -16.16
N GLY A 569 23.79 18.75 -16.25
CA GLY A 569 24.08 17.40 -16.75
C GLY A 569 23.64 16.26 -15.82
N VAL A 570 23.26 16.55 -14.57
CA VAL A 570 22.82 15.55 -13.57
C VAL A 570 21.35 15.74 -13.19
N LEU A 571 20.87 16.99 -13.23
CA LEU A 571 19.48 17.34 -12.97
C LEU A 571 18.58 17.21 -14.21
N GLU A 572 19.09 17.18 -15.43
CA GLU A 572 18.26 17.11 -16.66
C GLU A 572 18.50 15.81 -17.44
N VAL A 573 18.95 14.74 -16.77
CA VAL A 573 19.25 13.48 -17.45
C VAL A 573 17.98 12.91 -18.06
N ASN A 574 17.94 12.85 -19.40
CA ASN A 574 16.90 12.16 -20.14
C ASN A 574 17.14 10.66 -20.13
N ILE A 575 16.21 9.92 -19.52
CA ILE A 575 16.22 8.45 -19.44
C ILE A 575 15.38 7.82 -20.58
N LEU A 576 14.82 8.64 -21.48
CA LEU A 576 13.93 8.30 -22.60
C LEU A 576 14.48 7.31 -23.67
N THR A 577 15.65 6.71 -23.45
CA THR A 577 16.19 5.64 -24.31
C THR A 577 16.02 4.23 -23.74
N ILE A 578 15.26 4.02 -22.65
CA ILE A 578 15.09 2.70 -22.00
C ILE A 578 13.86 1.93 -22.49
#